data_AF-A0ABD1XB08-F1
#
_entry.id   AF-A0ABD1XB08-F1
#
_cell.length_a   1.000
_cell.length_b   1.000
_cell.length_c   1.000
_cell.angle_alpha   90.00
_cell.angle_beta   90.00
_cell.angle_gamma   90.00
#
_symmetry.space_group_name_H-M   'P 1'
#
loop_
_entity.id
_entity.type
_entity.pdbx_description
1 polymer ?
#
loop_
_entity_poly.entity_id
_entity_poly.type
_entity_poly.pdbx_seq_one_letter_code
_entity_poly.pdbx_strand_id
1 'polypeptide(L)'
;MGFLESLNSVDWEQESYPEYEDFIMLPYFAAFFPVIRFFLDRFVFEKLARRFIFGKKMQVIENETDERRKKIRKFKESAWKFVYFLSAEILALVVTYNEPWFTNTKYFWVGPGIQVWPDQKYKLKLKGLYMYAGGFYTYSIFALIFWETRRSDFGVSMGHHVATCILIVLSYIFRFARVGSVVLALHDASDVFLEIGKMSKYSGVEAVASFSFVLFVLSWVLLRLIYYPFWILWSTSYEVIQTVDKEKHRVDGPIYYYIFNFLLFSLLVLHVYWWVLMYRMLVKQIQARGQVSEDVRSDSEDEDDHED
;
A
#
# COMPACT_ATOMS: atom_id res chain seq x y z
N MET A 1 15.02 -17.00 23.73
CA MET A 1 16.15 -17.37 22.86
C MET A 1 15.72 -18.17 21.63
N GLY A 2 14.74 -19.09 21.72
CA GLY A 2 14.37 -19.95 20.57
C GLY A 2 13.73 -19.31 19.32
N PHE A 3 13.04 -18.16 19.41
CA PHE A 3 12.42 -17.54 18.22
C PHE A 3 13.45 -16.89 17.27
N LEU A 4 14.44 -16.19 17.82
CA LEU A 4 15.49 -15.56 17.02
C LEU A 4 16.46 -16.60 16.42
N GLU A 5 16.76 -17.67 17.15
CA GLU A 5 17.52 -18.81 16.59
C GLU A 5 16.73 -19.53 15.49
N SER A 6 15.42 -19.72 15.67
CA SER A 6 14.56 -20.27 14.62
C SER A 6 14.52 -19.38 13.38
N LEU A 7 14.42 -18.05 13.53
CA LEU A 7 14.46 -17.12 12.38
C LEU A 7 15.82 -17.11 11.67
N ASN A 8 16.91 -17.32 12.40
CA ASN A 8 18.26 -17.43 11.83
C ASN A 8 18.50 -18.78 11.14
N SER A 9 17.73 -19.83 11.49
CA SER A 9 17.81 -21.13 10.84
C SER A 9 17.08 -21.22 9.50
N VAL A 10 16.19 -20.25 9.22
CA VAL A 10 15.44 -20.18 7.95
C VAL A 10 16.33 -19.56 6.88
N ASP A 11 16.56 -20.29 5.79
CA ASP A 11 17.26 -19.77 4.62
C ASP A 11 16.33 -18.88 3.79
N TRP A 12 16.34 -17.58 4.09
CA TRP A 12 15.53 -16.57 3.40
C TRP A 12 15.89 -16.38 1.92
N GLU A 13 17.09 -16.80 1.50
CA GLU A 13 17.59 -16.71 0.14
C GLU A 13 17.25 -17.97 -0.68
N GLN A 14 16.68 -19.00 -0.06
CA GLN A 14 16.30 -20.23 -0.73
C GLN A 14 15.35 -19.97 -1.91
N GLU A 15 15.74 -20.43 -3.10
CA GLU A 15 14.96 -20.31 -4.32
C GLU A 15 14.13 -21.57 -4.60
N SER A 16 12.83 -21.38 -4.81
CA SER A 16 11.90 -22.42 -5.25
C SER A 16 10.93 -21.88 -6.29
N TYR A 17 10.33 -22.75 -7.09
CA TYR A 17 9.23 -22.31 -7.93
C TYR A 17 8.04 -21.94 -7.03
N PRO A 18 7.29 -20.86 -7.31
CA PRO A 18 6.02 -20.63 -6.63
C PRO A 18 5.02 -21.74 -6.95
N GLU A 19 4.31 -22.16 -5.92
CA GLU A 19 3.34 -23.24 -5.90
C GLU A 19 2.03 -22.71 -5.30
N TYR A 20 0.91 -23.37 -5.58
CA TYR A 20 -0.37 -22.95 -5.02
C TYR A 20 -0.41 -23.08 -3.49
N GLU A 21 0.39 -23.99 -2.92
CA GLU A 21 0.52 -24.18 -1.48
C GLU A 21 1.09 -22.95 -0.77
N ASP A 22 1.87 -22.11 -1.46
CA ASP A 22 2.41 -20.87 -0.88
C ASP A 22 1.27 -19.93 -0.41
N PHE A 23 0.10 -19.98 -1.06
CA PHE A 23 -1.07 -19.19 -0.68
C PHE A 23 -1.73 -19.61 0.63
N ILE A 24 -1.34 -20.74 1.22
CA ILE A 24 -1.81 -21.16 2.56
C ILE A 24 -1.52 -20.07 3.60
N MET A 25 -0.46 -19.27 3.41
CA MET A 25 -0.10 -18.18 4.32
C MET A 25 -1.03 -16.96 4.25
N LEU A 26 -1.77 -16.76 3.16
CA LEU A 26 -2.68 -15.62 2.99
C LEU A 26 -3.76 -15.52 4.09
N PRO A 27 -4.56 -16.57 4.38
CA PRO A 27 -5.58 -16.49 5.43
C PRO A 27 -4.97 -16.22 6.81
N TYR A 28 -3.77 -16.72 7.11
CA TYR A 28 -3.10 -16.41 8.37
C TYR A 28 -2.74 -14.91 8.47
N PHE A 29 -2.16 -14.33 7.41
CA PHE A 29 -1.90 -12.89 7.40
C PHE A 29 -3.20 -12.06 7.44
N ALA A 30 -4.23 -12.46 6.69
CA ALA A 30 -5.53 -11.79 6.69
C ALA A 30 -6.21 -11.81 8.07
N ALA A 31 -6.03 -12.86 8.87
CA ALA A 31 -6.50 -12.93 10.26
C ALA A 31 -5.56 -12.20 11.25
N PHE A 32 -4.25 -12.17 10.97
CA PHE A 32 -3.24 -11.52 11.80
C PHE A 32 -3.43 -10.01 11.88
N PHE A 33 -3.69 -9.34 10.75
CA PHE A 33 -3.87 -7.89 10.70
C PHE A 33 -5.00 -7.35 11.60
N PRO A 34 -6.24 -7.85 11.57
CA PRO A 34 -7.30 -7.37 12.46
C PRO A 34 -6.98 -7.63 13.94
N VAL A 35 -6.31 -8.75 14.26
CA VAL A 35 -5.89 -9.05 15.63
C VAL A 35 -4.89 -8.02 16.12
N ILE A 36 -3.82 -7.73 15.35
CA ILE A 36 -2.86 -6.69 15.73
C ILE A 36 -3.51 -5.32 15.80
N ARG A 37 -4.36 -4.97 14.82
CA ARG A 37 -5.09 -3.69 14.83
C ARG A 37 -5.86 -3.53 16.12
N PHE A 38 -6.59 -4.55 16.56
CA PHE A 38 -7.35 -4.52 17.82
C PHE A 38 -6.46 -4.25 19.04
N PHE A 39 -5.31 -4.94 19.15
CA PHE A 39 -4.36 -4.70 20.25
C PHE A 39 -3.76 -3.29 20.19
N LEU A 40 -3.30 -2.84 19.03
CA LEU A 40 -2.74 -1.50 18.87
C LEU A 40 -3.79 -0.41 19.15
N ASP A 41 -5.01 -0.58 18.65
CA ASP A 41 -6.13 0.32 18.89
C ASP A 41 -6.38 0.49 20.39
N ARG A 42 -6.43 -0.62 21.15
CA ARG A 42 -6.77 -0.62 22.57
C ARG A 42 -5.63 -0.09 23.45
N PHE A 43 -4.40 -0.47 23.16
CA PHE A 43 -3.27 -0.25 24.08
C PHE A 43 -2.38 0.94 23.69
N VAL A 44 -2.34 1.30 22.41
CA VAL A 44 -1.40 2.30 21.86
C VAL A 44 -2.16 3.48 21.24
N PHE A 45 -2.93 3.26 20.18
CA PHE A 45 -3.51 4.34 19.38
C PHE A 45 -4.52 5.18 20.16
N GLU A 46 -5.36 4.58 21.00
CA GLU A 46 -6.28 5.32 21.89
C GLU A 46 -5.51 6.30 22.81
N LYS A 47 -4.41 5.85 23.41
CA LYS A 47 -3.60 6.66 24.32
C LYS A 47 -2.87 7.77 23.56
N LEU A 48 -2.32 7.46 22.39
CA LEU A 48 -1.66 8.44 21.53
C LEU A 48 -2.64 9.49 21.01
N ALA A 49 -3.81 9.07 20.53
CA ALA A 49 -4.86 9.97 20.05
C ALA A 49 -5.27 10.96 21.15
N ARG A 50 -5.56 10.46 22.36
CA ARG A 50 -5.93 11.34 23.49
C ARG A 50 -4.81 12.31 23.87
N ARG A 51 -3.56 11.84 23.84
CA ARG A 51 -2.38 12.66 24.17
C ARG A 51 -2.12 13.75 23.12
N PHE A 52 -2.19 13.42 21.84
CA PHE A 52 -1.86 14.36 20.75
C PHE A 52 -3.01 15.31 20.42
N ILE A 53 -4.27 14.88 20.53
CA ILE A 53 -5.44 15.72 20.22
C ILE A 53 -5.78 16.68 21.36
N PHE A 54 -5.71 16.23 22.63
CA PHE A 54 -6.20 17.02 23.78
C PHE A 54 -5.08 17.53 24.71
N GLY A 55 -3.84 17.08 24.52
CA GLY A 55 -2.72 17.40 25.40
C GLY A 55 -2.90 16.89 26.84
N LYS A 56 -1.94 17.21 27.72
CA LYS A 56 -2.01 16.83 29.16
C LYS A 56 -3.10 17.57 29.97
N LYS A 57 -3.62 18.70 29.46
CA LYS A 57 -4.45 19.63 30.26
C LYS A 57 -5.96 19.37 30.23
N MET A 58 -6.44 18.45 29.40
CA MET A 58 -7.88 18.24 29.19
C MET A 58 -8.29 16.76 29.34
N GLN A 59 -7.76 16.07 30.36
CA GLN A 59 -8.15 14.69 30.70
C GLN A 59 -9.49 14.61 31.45
N VAL A 60 -10.08 15.75 31.85
CA VAL A 60 -11.27 15.81 32.70
C VAL A 60 -12.29 16.80 32.11
N ILE A 61 -13.01 16.39 31.07
CA ILE A 61 -14.34 16.93 30.76
C ILE A 61 -15.20 15.73 30.39
N GLU A 62 -16.17 15.41 31.26
CA GLU A 62 -17.01 14.20 31.25
C GLU A 62 -17.94 14.06 30.04
N ASN A 63 -18.05 15.07 29.17
CA ASN A 63 -18.80 14.97 27.93
C ASN A 63 -17.85 14.91 26.73
N GLU A 64 -17.53 13.68 26.30
CA GLU A 64 -17.01 13.45 24.95
C GLU A 64 -18.08 13.87 23.94
N THR A 65 -17.91 15.04 23.32
CA THR A 65 -18.73 15.43 22.18
C THR A 65 -18.52 14.44 21.04
N ASP A 66 -19.55 14.20 20.22
CA ASP A 66 -19.45 13.24 19.11
C ASP A 66 -18.33 13.62 18.12
N GLU A 67 -18.07 14.91 17.92
CA GLU A 67 -16.92 15.40 17.15
C GLU A 67 -15.56 14.90 17.68
N ARG A 68 -15.39 14.83 19.01
CA ARG A 68 -14.15 14.33 19.62
C ARG A 68 -13.98 12.84 19.38
N ARG A 69 -15.06 12.07 19.51
CA ARG A 69 -15.06 10.62 19.20
C ARG A 69 -14.74 10.37 17.73
N LYS A 70 -15.34 11.14 16.82
CA LYS A 70 -15.05 11.11 15.38
C LYS A 70 -13.56 11.40 15.11
N LYS A 71 -12.98 12.44 15.72
CA LYS A 71 -11.53 12.75 15.59
C LYS A 71 -10.62 11.64 16.10
N ILE A 72 -10.92 11.06 17.27
CA ILE A 72 -10.15 9.92 17.80
C ILE A 72 -10.24 8.72 16.84
N ARG A 73 -11.43 8.39 16.34
CA ARG A 73 -11.63 7.29 15.38
C ARG A 73 -10.80 7.49 14.12
N LYS A 74 -10.90 8.67 13.49
CA LYS A 74 -10.12 9.03 12.28
C LYS A 74 -8.62 8.97 12.54
N PHE A 75 -8.15 9.44 13.70
CA PHE A 75 -6.73 9.31 14.09
C PHE A 75 -6.29 7.85 14.19
N LYS A 76 -7.09 7.00 14.84
CA LYS A 76 -6.78 5.57 15.00
C LYS A 76 -6.75 4.82 13.68
N GLU A 77 -7.72 5.09 12.79
CA GLU A 77 -7.72 4.58 11.42
C GLU A 77 -6.43 4.94 10.68
N SER A 78 -6.02 6.22 10.75
CA SER A 78 -4.76 6.68 10.14
C SER A 78 -3.51 6.09 10.79
N ALA A 79 -3.49 5.94 12.11
CA ALA A 79 -2.38 5.33 12.82
C ALA A 79 -2.18 3.85 12.45
N TRP A 80 -3.29 3.11 12.30
CA TRP A 80 -3.25 1.73 11.81
C TRP A 80 -2.66 1.64 10.40
N LYS A 81 -3.17 2.46 9.47
CA LYS A 81 -2.67 2.52 8.09
C LYS A 81 -1.20 2.91 8.04
N PHE A 82 -0.78 3.88 8.85
CA PHE A 82 0.63 4.27 9.00
C PHE A 82 1.52 3.10 9.43
N VAL A 83 1.13 2.36 10.47
CA VAL A 83 1.92 1.20 10.95
C VAL A 83 2.05 0.15 9.85
N TYR A 84 0.95 -0.15 9.14
CA TYR A 84 1.00 -1.07 8.02
C TYR A 84 1.93 -0.56 6.91
N PHE A 85 1.69 0.62 6.33
CA PHE A 85 2.47 1.11 5.19
C PHE A 85 3.96 1.23 5.53
N LEU A 86 4.29 1.69 6.73
CA LEU A 86 5.69 1.77 7.17
C LEU A 86 6.33 0.38 7.26
N SER A 87 5.63 -0.60 7.85
CA SER A 87 6.13 -1.97 7.96
C SER A 87 6.25 -2.68 6.61
N ALA A 88 5.29 -2.44 5.71
CA ALA A 88 5.27 -2.98 4.36
C ALA A 88 6.42 -2.39 3.52
N GLU A 89 6.64 -1.08 3.62
CA GLU A 89 7.75 -0.39 2.95
C GLU A 89 9.11 -0.89 3.43
N ILE A 90 9.31 -0.99 4.76
CA ILE A 90 10.54 -1.56 5.32
C ILE A 90 10.75 -2.99 4.83
N LEU A 91 9.71 -3.83 4.85
CA LEU A 91 9.79 -5.21 4.39
C LEU A 91 10.13 -5.29 2.90
N ALA A 92 9.48 -4.48 2.06
CA ALA A 92 9.72 -4.44 0.63
C ALA A 92 11.16 -4.01 0.31
N LEU A 93 11.68 -2.99 0.99
CA LEU A 93 13.07 -2.56 0.86
C LEU A 93 14.04 -3.65 1.32
N VAL A 94 13.83 -4.27 2.48
CA VAL A 94 14.71 -5.37 2.96
C VAL A 94 14.74 -6.54 1.99
N VAL A 95 13.60 -6.87 1.38
CA VAL A 95 13.48 -7.98 0.43
C VAL A 95 14.12 -7.66 -0.92
N THR A 96 14.02 -6.41 -1.38
CA THR A 96 14.42 -6.03 -2.75
C THR A 96 15.77 -5.33 -2.85
N TYR A 97 16.25 -4.63 -1.83
CA TYR A 97 17.42 -3.74 -1.91
C TYR A 97 18.70 -4.43 -2.44
N ASN A 98 18.95 -5.66 -2.01
CA ASN A 98 20.12 -6.44 -2.43
C ASN A 98 19.88 -7.26 -3.72
N GLU A 99 18.72 -7.13 -4.35
CA GLU A 99 18.38 -7.88 -5.54
C GLU A 99 18.75 -7.12 -6.81
N PRO A 100 19.24 -7.80 -7.88
CA PRO A 100 19.67 -7.14 -9.11
C PRO A 100 18.59 -6.28 -9.78
N TRP A 101 17.32 -6.65 -9.59
CA TRP A 101 16.19 -5.95 -10.17
C TRP A 101 15.80 -4.66 -9.47
N PHE A 102 16.38 -4.35 -8.30
CA PHE A 102 16.17 -3.07 -7.63
C PHE A 102 16.78 -1.90 -8.41
N THR A 103 17.88 -2.15 -9.13
CA THR A 103 18.59 -1.11 -9.89
C THR A 103 18.36 -1.20 -11.40
N ASN A 104 18.12 -2.41 -11.93
CA ASN A 104 17.97 -2.62 -13.36
C ASN A 104 16.75 -3.50 -13.67
N THR A 105 15.78 -2.89 -14.36
CA THR A 105 14.48 -3.48 -14.69
C THR A 105 14.57 -4.72 -15.58
N LYS A 106 15.65 -4.89 -16.34
CA LYS A 106 15.88 -6.10 -17.15
C LYS A 106 15.90 -7.37 -16.29
N TYR A 107 16.34 -7.28 -15.03
CA TYR A 107 16.39 -8.43 -14.12
C TYR A 107 15.03 -8.78 -13.50
N PHE A 108 13.97 -8.01 -13.79
CA PHE A 108 12.60 -8.51 -13.59
C PHE A 108 12.37 -9.77 -14.41
N TRP A 109 12.90 -9.81 -15.64
CA TRP A 109 12.62 -10.87 -16.62
C TRP A 109 13.73 -11.91 -16.71
N VAL A 110 14.97 -11.51 -16.42
CA VAL A 110 16.15 -12.39 -16.50
C VAL A 110 16.69 -12.67 -15.09
N GLY A 111 16.90 -13.95 -14.77
CA GLY A 111 17.52 -14.40 -13.53
C GLY A 111 18.84 -15.13 -13.75
N PRO A 112 19.47 -15.61 -12.67
CA PRO A 112 20.69 -16.41 -12.75
C PRO A 112 20.50 -17.71 -13.56
N GLY A 113 21.54 -18.10 -14.31
CA GLY A 113 21.53 -19.33 -15.11
C GLY A 113 20.57 -19.24 -16.29
N ILE A 114 19.65 -20.21 -16.38
CA ILE A 114 18.66 -20.33 -17.47
C ILE A 114 17.29 -19.73 -17.12
N GLN A 115 17.18 -19.00 -16.00
CA GLN A 115 15.90 -18.43 -15.56
C GLN A 115 15.52 -17.22 -16.43
N VAL A 116 14.47 -17.37 -17.22
CA VAL A 116 13.88 -16.30 -18.03
C VAL A 116 12.37 -16.37 -17.86
N TRP A 117 11.72 -15.23 -17.67
CA TRP A 117 10.27 -15.17 -17.54
C TRP A 117 9.58 -15.90 -18.72
N PRO A 118 8.56 -16.74 -18.46
CA PRO A 118 7.91 -17.01 -17.18
C PRO A 118 8.60 -18.07 -16.27
N ASP A 119 9.67 -18.72 -16.71
CA ASP A 119 10.33 -19.81 -15.97
C ASP A 119 11.30 -19.29 -14.88
N GLN A 120 10.77 -18.61 -13.87
CA GLN A 120 11.54 -18.02 -12.77
C GLN A 120 11.20 -18.63 -11.41
N LYS A 121 12.23 -18.74 -10.56
CA LYS A 121 12.11 -19.09 -9.14
C LYS A 121 12.01 -17.84 -8.27
N TYR A 122 11.38 -18.01 -7.11
CA TYR A 122 11.26 -16.99 -6.08
C TYR A 122 12.05 -17.37 -4.86
N LYS A 123 12.71 -16.37 -4.28
CA LYS A 123 13.33 -16.48 -2.97
C LYS A 123 12.24 -16.51 -1.89
N LEU A 124 12.48 -17.24 -0.80
CA LEU A 124 11.53 -17.35 0.30
C LEU A 124 11.11 -15.97 0.86
N LYS A 125 12.05 -15.04 0.99
CA LYS A 125 11.76 -13.65 1.41
C LYS A 125 10.78 -12.91 0.49
N LEU A 126 10.85 -13.16 -0.83
CA LEU A 126 9.94 -12.56 -1.83
C LEU A 126 8.55 -13.18 -1.72
N LYS A 127 8.47 -14.50 -1.51
CA LYS A 127 7.20 -15.17 -1.22
C LYS A 127 6.55 -14.58 0.04
N GLY A 128 7.33 -14.39 1.11
CA GLY A 128 6.87 -13.78 2.36
C GLY A 128 6.29 -12.38 2.18
N LEU A 129 6.98 -11.50 1.44
CA LEU A 129 6.48 -10.16 1.10
C LEU A 129 5.12 -10.21 0.40
N TYR A 130 4.97 -11.11 -0.57
CA TYR A 130 3.73 -11.30 -1.32
C TYR A 130 2.57 -11.76 -0.44
N MET A 131 2.83 -12.71 0.48
CA MET A 131 1.80 -13.19 1.40
C MET A 131 1.42 -12.14 2.44
N TYR A 132 2.40 -11.35 2.90
CA TYR A 132 2.17 -10.23 3.81
C TYR A 132 1.26 -9.17 3.16
N ALA A 133 1.62 -8.68 1.97
CA ALA A 133 0.83 -7.70 1.24
C ALA A 133 -0.55 -8.26 0.86
N GLY A 134 -0.60 -9.47 0.29
CA GLY A 134 -1.87 -10.11 -0.10
C GLY A 134 -2.82 -10.31 1.07
N GLY A 135 -2.30 -10.71 2.24
CA GLY A 135 -3.10 -10.84 3.46
C GLY A 135 -3.68 -9.50 3.92
N PHE A 136 -2.89 -8.42 3.85
CA PHE A 136 -3.38 -7.09 4.23
C PHE A 136 -4.44 -6.58 3.28
N TYR A 137 -4.23 -6.68 1.97
CA TYR A 137 -5.20 -6.20 0.99
C TYR A 137 -6.51 -7.01 1.05
N THR A 138 -6.43 -8.32 1.32
CA THR A 138 -7.60 -9.16 1.59
C THR A 138 -8.35 -8.68 2.84
N TYR A 139 -7.64 -8.50 3.96
CA TYR A 139 -8.20 -7.92 5.18
C TYR A 139 -8.82 -6.54 4.94
N SER A 140 -8.16 -5.70 4.15
CA SER A 140 -8.58 -4.31 3.89
C SER A 140 -9.89 -4.23 3.13
N ILE A 141 -10.19 -5.19 2.24
CA ILE A 141 -11.52 -5.27 1.59
C ILE A 141 -12.61 -5.47 2.65
N PHE A 142 -12.43 -6.42 3.58
CA PHE A 142 -13.39 -6.63 4.66
C PHE A 142 -13.47 -5.41 5.59
N ALA A 143 -12.33 -4.80 5.91
CA ALA A 143 -12.29 -3.60 6.73
C ALA A 143 -13.05 -2.44 6.06
N LEU A 144 -12.87 -2.22 4.75
CA LEU A 144 -13.60 -1.18 4.01
C LEU A 144 -15.11 -1.41 3.98
N ILE A 145 -15.56 -2.65 3.89
CA ILE A 145 -17.00 -2.97 3.87
C ILE A 145 -17.64 -2.80 5.25
N PHE A 146 -16.96 -3.24 6.31
CA PHE A 146 -17.59 -3.41 7.63
C PHE A 146 -17.07 -2.49 8.75
N TRP A 147 -15.87 -1.92 8.63
CA TRP A 147 -15.19 -1.24 9.75
C TRP A 147 -14.76 0.20 9.45
N GLU A 148 -14.29 0.48 8.24
CA GLU A 148 -13.78 1.81 7.90
C GLU A 148 -14.90 2.78 7.56
N THR A 149 -14.65 4.05 7.89
CA THR A 149 -15.58 5.14 7.57
C THR A 149 -15.72 5.28 6.05
N ARG A 150 -16.95 5.15 5.53
CA ARG A 150 -17.26 5.28 4.10
C ARG A 150 -17.12 6.74 3.66
N ARG A 151 -16.38 6.97 2.57
CA ARG A 151 -16.14 8.29 1.96
C ARG A 151 -16.74 8.36 0.57
N SER A 152 -16.86 9.56 0.00
CA SER A 152 -17.37 9.78 -1.36
C SER A 152 -16.61 9.01 -2.45
N ASP A 153 -15.32 8.72 -2.25
CA ASP A 153 -14.48 7.93 -3.17
C ASP A 153 -14.50 6.41 -2.88
N PHE A 154 -15.43 5.92 -2.04
CA PHE A 154 -15.51 4.52 -1.63
C PHE A 154 -15.50 3.55 -2.82
N GLY A 155 -16.27 3.81 -3.87
CA GLY A 155 -16.34 2.92 -5.04
C GLY A 155 -15.00 2.81 -5.78
N VAL A 156 -14.30 3.94 -5.92
CA VAL A 156 -12.97 3.99 -6.57
C VAL A 156 -11.92 3.29 -5.69
N SER A 157 -11.96 3.54 -4.37
CA SER A 157 -11.07 2.89 -3.41
C SER A 157 -11.31 1.36 -3.37
N MET A 158 -12.55 0.91 -3.28
CA MET A 158 -12.90 -0.52 -3.32
C MET A 158 -12.42 -1.17 -4.62
N GLY A 159 -12.67 -0.52 -5.77
CA GLY A 159 -12.18 -0.98 -7.07
C GLY A 159 -10.67 -1.14 -7.10
N HIS A 160 -9.93 -0.19 -6.52
CA HIS A 160 -8.47 -0.29 -6.37
C HIS A 160 -8.04 -1.47 -5.49
N HIS A 161 -8.67 -1.68 -4.33
CA HIS A 161 -8.31 -2.79 -3.44
C HIS A 161 -8.56 -4.16 -4.10
N VAL A 162 -9.67 -4.30 -4.82
CA VAL A 162 -9.98 -5.50 -5.61
C VAL A 162 -8.96 -5.70 -6.72
N ALA A 163 -8.67 -4.66 -7.51
CA ALA A 163 -7.66 -4.71 -8.57
C ALA A 163 -6.28 -5.07 -8.03
N THR A 164 -5.91 -4.54 -6.86
CA THR A 164 -4.63 -4.83 -6.21
C THR A 164 -4.55 -6.26 -5.69
N CYS A 165 -5.62 -6.80 -5.08
CA CYS A 165 -5.68 -8.23 -4.72
C CYS A 165 -5.50 -9.13 -5.94
N ILE A 166 -6.20 -8.83 -7.04
CA ILE A 166 -6.08 -9.55 -8.31
C ILE A 166 -4.65 -9.45 -8.83
N LEU A 167 -4.04 -8.26 -8.82
CA LEU A 167 -2.65 -8.05 -9.24
C LEU A 167 -1.66 -8.85 -8.39
N ILE A 168 -1.82 -8.88 -7.07
CA ILE A 168 -0.93 -9.66 -6.18
C ILE A 168 -1.04 -11.15 -6.51
N VAL A 169 -2.26 -11.69 -6.60
CA VAL A 169 -2.47 -13.13 -6.88
C VAL A 169 -1.99 -13.49 -8.29
N LEU A 170 -2.42 -12.74 -9.31
CA LEU A 170 -2.06 -13.04 -10.70
C LEU A 170 -0.58 -12.80 -10.97
N SER A 171 0.04 -11.76 -10.40
CA SER A 171 1.49 -11.55 -10.57
C SER A 171 2.31 -12.67 -9.94
N TYR A 172 1.83 -13.27 -8.85
CA TYR A 172 2.47 -14.44 -8.25
C TYR A 172 2.37 -15.67 -9.16
N ILE A 173 1.17 -15.97 -9.66
CA ILE A 173 0.90 -17.13 -10.51
C ILE A 173 1.63 -16.99 -11.87
N PHE A 174 1.52 -15.82 -12.50
CA PHE A 174 2.10 -15.51 -13.82
C PHE A 174 3.56 -15.10 -13.78
N ARG A 175 4.22 -15.29 -12.63
CA ARG A 175 5.69 -15.18 -12.52
C ARG A 175 6.24 -13.74 -12.54
N PHE A 176 5.42 -12.74 -12.27
CA PHE A 176 5.76 -11.30 -12.19
C PHE A 176 6.18 -10.81 -10.79
N ALA A 177 6.46 -11.68 -9.81
CA ALA A 177 6.73 -11.25 -8.44
C ALA A 177 7.91 -10.27 -8.27
N ARG A 178 8.94 -10.36 -9.10
CA ARG A 178 10.08 -9.43 -9.03
C ARG A 178 9.65 -7.99 -9.32
N VAL A 179 8.97 -7.77 -10.45
CA VAL A 179 8.43 -6.44 -10.77
C VAL A 179 7.36 -6.01 -9.77
N GLY A 180 6.48 -6.93 -9.37
CA GLY A 180 5.43 -6.60 -8.42
C GLY A 180 5.94 -6.24 -7.02
N SER A 181 7.09 -6.76 -6.57
CA SER A 181 7.72 -6.31 -5.33
C SER A 181 8.14 -4.83 -5.36
N VAL A 182 8.64 -4.35 -6.50
CA VAL A 182 8.96 -2.94 -6.71
C VAL A 182 7.69 -2.11 -6.83
N VAL A 183 6.66 -2.63 -7.51
CA VAL A 183 5.34 -1.98 -7.55
C VAL A 183 4.80 -1.77 -6.14
N LEU A 184 4.80 -2.79 -5.28
CA LEU A 184 4.36 -2.65 -3.88
C LEU A 184 5.11 -1.54 -3.14
N ALA A 185 6.45 -1.53 -3.19
CA ALA A 185 7.26 -0.49 -2.55
C ALA A 185 6.95 0.93 -3.06
N LEU A 186 6.87 1.12 -4.37
CA LEU A 186 6.57 2.43 -4.97
C LEU A 186 5.22 3.00 -4.50
N HIS A 187 4.25 2.14 -4.22
CA HIS A 187 2.93 2.56 -3.79
C HIS A 187 2.90 2.81 -2.29
N ASP A 188 3.41 1.90 -1.46
CA ASP A 188 3.31 2.03 0.00
C ASP A 188 4.13 3.22 0.53
N ALA A 189 5.26 3.55 -0.10
CA ALA A 189 6.14 4.65 0.31
C ALA A 189 5.44 6.02 0.44
N SER A 190 4.61 6.41 -0.53
CA SER A 190 3.93 7.71 -0.46
C SER A 190 2.86 7.75 0.63
N ASP A 191 2.21 6.62 0.90
CA ASP A 191 1.06 6.56 1.81
C ASP A 191 1.51 6.68 3.28
N VAL A 192 2.77 6.39 3.59
CA VAL A 192 3.39 6.71 4.89
C VAL A 192 3.29 8.20 5.20
N PHE A 193 3.62 9.08 4.25
CA PHE A 193 3.53 10.53 4.43
C PHE A 193 2.08 11.02 4.54
N LEU A 194 1.17 10.40 3.78
CA LEU A 194 -0.26 10.71 3.84
C LEU A 194 -0.81 10.49 5.25
N GLU A 195 -0.53 9.33 5.84
CA GLU A 195 -1.08 8.98 7.15
C GLU A 195 -0.45 9.81 8.28
N ILE A 196 0.84 10.18 8.17
CA ILE A 196 1.44 11.18 9.09
C ILE A 196 0.72 12.53 8.98
N GLY A 197 0.43 12.98 7.75
CA GLY A 197 -0.28 14.24 7.50
C GLY A 197 -1.67 14.26 8.13
N LYS A 198 -2.45 13.18 7.94
CA LYS A 198 -3.79 13.01 8.53
C LYS A 198 -3.74 13.00 10.06
N MET A 199 -2.86 12.17 10.67
CA MET A 199 -2.70 12.13 12.12
C MET A 199 -2.34 13.51 12.70
N SER A 200 -1.46 14.25 12.02
CA SER A 200 -1.05 15.60 12.43
C SER A 200 -2.19 16.60 12.32
N LYS A 201 -3.00 16.51 11.25
CA LYS A 201 -4.19 17.36 11.06
C LYS A 201 -5.22 17.11 12.16
N TYR A 202 -5.51 15.85 12.50
CA TYR A 202 -6.44 15.51 13.58
C TYR A 202 -5.94 15.95 14.96
N SER A 203 -4.61 16.01 15.14
CA SER A 203 -3.97 16.50 16.37
C SER A 203 -3.84 18.03 16.44
N GLY A 204 -4.26 18.76 15.40
CA GLY A 204 -4.13 20.22 15.34
C GLY A 204 -2.71 20.73 15.09
N VAL A 205 -1.76 19.88 14.72
CA VAL A 205 -0.37 20.26 14.44
C VAL A 205 -0.24 20.64 12.97
N GLU A 206 -0.73 21.83 12.61
CA GLU A 206 -0.85 22.27 11.21
C GLU A 206 0.48 22.28 10.46
N ALA A 207 1.57 22.71 11.09
CA ALA A 207 2.89 22.77 10.45
C ALA A 207 3.36 21.37 9.96
N VAL A 208 3.20 20.34 10.79
CA VAL A 208 3.58 18.96 10.43
C VAL A 208 2.60 18.39 9.39
N ALA A 209 1.31 18.71 9.50
CA ALA A 209 0.30 18.30 8.51
C ALA A 209 0.64 18.89 7.12
N SER A 210 0.92 20.19 7.04
CA SER A 210 1.28 20.89 5.80
C SER A 210 2.57 20.35 5.20
N PHE A 211 3.60 20.16 6.02
CA PHE A 211 4.88 19.60 5.56
C PHE A 211 4.72 18.17 5.04
N SER A 212 4.01 17.32 5.78
CA SER A 212 3.77 15.92 5.39
C SER A 212 2.91 15.81 4.13
N PHE A 213 1.93 16.71 3.96
CA PHE A 213 1.14 16.77 2.73
C PHE A 213 1.98 17.14 1.50
N VAL A 214 2.90 18.11 1.63
CA VAL A 214 3.82 18.46 0.54
C VAL A 214 4.73 17.27 0.19
N LEU A 215 5.30 16.59 1.19
CA LEU A 215 6.09 15.38 0.96
C LEU A 215 5.28 14.26 0.29
N PHE A 216 4.04 14.05 0.73
CA PHE A 216 3.11 13.10 0.13
C PHE A 216 2.89 13.42 -1.35
N VAL A 217 2.53 14.67 -1.69
CA VAL A 217 2.32 15.11 -3.08
C VAL A 217 3.58 14.93 -3.93
N LEU A 218 4.75 15.33 -3.43
CA LEU A 218 6.01 15.16 -4.14
C LEU A 218 6.34 13.69 -4.38
N SER A 219 6.23 12.85 -3.35
CA SER A 219 6.47 11.41 -3.45
C SER A 219 5.49 10.73 -4.42
N TRP A 220 4.21 11.13 -4.42
CA TRP A 220 3.22 10.62 -5.36
C TRP A 220 3.62 10.88 -6.81
N VAL A 221 4.00 12.11 -7.13
CA VAL A 221 4.42 12.48 -8.50
C VAL A 221 5.65 11.68 -8.90
N LEU A 222 6.68 11.66 -8.05
CA LEU A 222 7.94 10.99 -8.34
C LEU A 222 7.76 9.48 -8.50
N LEU A 223 7.05 8.82 -7.59
CA LEU A 223 6.95 7.36 -7.56
C LEU A 223 5.85 6.83 -8.50
N ARG A 224 4.65 7.39 -8.44
CA ARG A 224 3.46 6.85 -9.16
C ARG A 224 3.22 7.46 -10.53
N LEU A 225 3.64 8.70 -10.79
CA LEU A 225 3.44 9.38 -12.09
C LEU A 225 4.70 9.48 -12.95
N ILE A 226 5.89 9.30 -12.36
CA ILE A 226 7.17 9.31 -13.08
C ILE A 226 7.79 7.92 -13.04
N TYR A 227 8.21 7.43 -11.89
CA TYR A 227 8.97 6.17 -11.84
C TYR A 227 8.13 4.98 -12.35
N TYR A 228 6.90 4.83 -11.87
CA TYR A 228 6.01 3.75 -12.27
C TYR A 228 5.76 3.67 -13.80
N PRO A 229 5.30 4.73 -14.51
CA PRO A 229 5.07 4.61 -15.94
C PRO A 229 6.36 4.51 -16.78
N PHE A 230 7.42 5.25 -16.42
CA PHE A 230 8.61 5.32 -17.28
C PHE A 230 9.58 4.15 -17.09
N TRP A 231 9.59 3.49 -15.93
CA TRP A 231 10.46 2.33 -15.68
C TRP A 231 9.66 1.03 -15.58
N ILE A 232 8.60 1.00 -14.77
CA ILE A 232 7.85 -0.24 -14.55
C ILE A 232 6.99 -0.60 -15.76
N LEU A 233 6.11 0.30 -16.20
CA LEU A 233 5.25 0.02 -17.36
C LEU A 233 6.07 -0.13 -18.64
N TRP A 234 7.16 0.63 -18.78
CA TRP A 234 8.12 0.44 -19.87
C TRP A 234 8.69 -0.98 -19.86
N SER A 235 9.17 -1.45 -18.71
CA SER A 235 9.75 -2.79 -18.59
C SER A 235 8.71 -3.89 -18.86
N THR A 236 7.51 -3.77 -18.30
CA THR A 236 6.43 -4.76 -18.47
C THR A 236 5.81 -4.75 -19.86
N SER A 237 5.93 -3.64 -20.61
CA SER A 237 5.38 -3.52 -21.97
C SER A 237 6.43 -3.84 -23.04
N TYR A 238 7.69 -3.47 -22.82
CA TYR A 238 8.73 -3.51 -23.85
C TYR A 238 9.81 -4.55 -23.54
N GLU A 239 10.47 -4.46 -22.37
CA GLU A 239 11.60 -5.33 -22.04
C GLU A 239 11.19 -6.80 -21.97
N VAL A 240 10.01 -7.11 -21.40
CA VAL A 240 9.52 -8.49 -21.31
C VAL A 240 9.37 -9.15 -22.68
N ILE A 241 8.90 -8.40 -23.70
CA ILE A 241 8.70 -8.91 -25.07
C ILE A 241 10.03 -9.24 -25.75
N GLN A 242 11.09 -8.52 -25.39
CA GLN A 242 12.44 -8.76 -25.90
C GLN A 242 13.10 -9.99 -25.25
N THR A 243 12.69 -10.32 -24.03
CA THR A 243 13.30 -11.41 -23.25
C THR A 243 12.57 -12.74 -23.38
N VAL A 244 11.26 -12.74 -23.62
CA VAL A 244 10.46 -13.97 -23.66
C VAL A 244 10.81 -14.80 -24.89
N ASP A 245 11.06 -16.10 -24.66
CA ASP A 245 11.14 -17.08 -25.74
C ASP A 245 9.73 -17.35 -26.29
N LYS A 246 9.42 -16.67 -27.39
CA LYS A 246 8.11 -16.76 -28.07
C LYS A 246 7.86 -18.13 -28.69
N GLU A 247 8.90 -18.93 -28.94
CA GLU A 247 8.73 -20.28 -29.50
C GLU A 247 8.36 -21.28 -28.42
N LYS A 248 8.96 -21.14 -27.22
CA LYS A 248 8.66 -21.97 -26.06
C LYS A 248 7.29 -21.65 -25.44
N HIS A 249 6.92 -20.37 -25.37
CA HIS A 249 5.71 -19.90 -24.66
C HIS A 249 4.71 -19.22 -25.60
N ARG A 250 4.31 -19.91 -26.69
CA ARG A 250 3.49 -19.33 -27.78
C ARG A 250 2.10 -18.85 -27.36
N VAL A 251 1.47 -19.50 -26.38
CA VAL A 251 0.06 -19.25 -25.99
C VAL A 251 -0.03 -18.58 -24.63
N ASP A 252 0.62 -19.15 -23.60
CA ASP A 252 0.50 -18.66 -22.23
C ASP A 252 1.20 -17.31 -22.01
N GLY A 253 2.36 -17.11 -22.64
CA GLY A 253 3.14 -15.87 -22.53
C GLY A 253 2.34 -14.61 -22.93
N PRO A 254 1.75 -14.56 -24.14
CA PRO A 254 0.91 -13.44 -24.55
C PRO A 254 -0.28 -13.18 -23.62
N ILE A 255 -0.96 -14.23 -23.16
CA ILE A 255 -2.12 -14.09 -22.26
C ILE A 255 -1.70 -13.43 -20.94
N TYR A 256 -0.63 -13.94 -20.31
CA TYR A 256 -0.12 -13.38 -19.07
C TYR A 256 0.33 -11.92 -19.24
N TYR A 257 1.01 -11.63 -20.36
CA TYR A 257 1.45 -10.28 -20.72
C TYR A 257 0.27 -9.29 -20.82
N TYR A 258 -0.77 -9.61 -21.58
CA TYR A 258 -1.87 -8.68 -21.83
C TYR A 258 -2.72 -8.45 -20.58
N ILE A 259 -3.02 -9.51 -19.82
CA ILE A 259 -3.81 -9.39 -18.58
C ILE A 259 -3.06 -8.52 -17.56
N PHE A 260 -1.77 -8.80 -17.34
CA PHE A 260 -0.99 -8.09 -16.34
C PHE A 260 -0.79 -6.62 -16.71
N ASN A 261 -0.42 -6.32 -17.96
CA ASN A 261 -0.27 -4.94 -18.40
C ASN A 261 -1.60 -4.17 -18.34
N PHE A 262 -2.73 -4.79 -18.73
CA PHE A 262 -4.05 -4.15 -18.62
C PHE A 262 -4.34 -3.68 -17.19
N LEU A 263 -4.08 -4.54 -16.20
CA LEU A 263 -4.28 -4.20 -14.78
C LEU A 263 -3.31 -3.09 -14.31
N LEU A 264 -2.04 -3.14 -14.72
CA LEU A 264 -1.05 -2.11 -14.37
C LEU A 264 -1.37 -0.74 -14.99
N PHE A 265 -1.84 -0.70 -16.25
CA PHE A 265 -2.32 0.52 -16.88
C PHE A 265 -3.62 1.04 -16.23
N SER A 266 -4.51 0.14 -15.80
CA SER A 266 -5.70 0.51 -15.02
C SER A 266 -5.33 1.18 -13.70
N LEU A 267 -4.28 0.69 -13.00
CA LEU A 267 -3.74 1.38 -11.83
C LEU A 267 -3.20 2.78 -12.15
N LEU A 268 -2.51 2.96 -13.29
CA LEU A 268 -2.04 4.29 -13.69
C LEU A 268 -3.19 5.28 -13.86
N VAL A 269 -4.32 4.85 -14.46
CA VAL A 269 -5.52 5.69 -14.59
C VAL A 269 -6.03 6.14 -13.22
N LEU A 270 -6.07 5.23 -12.24
CA LEU A 270 -6.43 5.58 -10.86
C LEU A 270 -5.43 6.55 -10.24
N HIS A 271 -4.13 6.40 -10.50
CA HIS A 271 -3.13 7.35 -10.01
C HIS A 271 -3.32 8.76 -10.56
N VAL A 272 -3.67 8.87 -11.84
CA VAL A 272 -4.00 10.16 -12.47
C VAL A 272 -5.28 10.73 -11.89
N TYR A 273 -6.29 9.92 -11.63
CA TYR A 273 -7.52 10.35 -10.96
C TYR A 273 -7.23 10.97 -9.59
N TRP A 274 -6.51 10.27 -8.71
CA TRP A 274 -6.17 10.81 -7.39
C TRP A 274 -5.23 12.01 -7.46
N TRP A 275 -4.32 12.04 -8.44
CA TRP A 275 -3.48 13.21 -8.71
C TRP A 275 -4.30 14.47 -8.92
N VAL A 276 -5.39 14.40 -9.71
CA VAL A 276 -6.29 15.54 -9.91
C VAL A 276 -6.89 16.02 -8.58
N LEU A 277 -7.27 15.10 -7.68
CA LEU A 277 -7.81 15.46 -6.36
C LEU A 277 -6.74 16.11 -5.48
N MET A 278 -5.54 15.53 -5.39
CA MET A 278 -4.43 16.10 -4.63
C MET A 278 -3.99 17.46 -5.17
N TYR A 279 -3.95 17.63 -6.48
CA TYR A 279 -3.61 18.91 -7.11
C TYR A 279 -4.63 19.99 -6.72
N ARG A 280 -5.93 19.68 -6.73
CA ARG A 280 -6.97 20.61 -6.24
C ARG A 280 -6.77 20.97 -4.77
N MET A 281 -6.42 20.00 -3.92
CA MET A 281 -6.10 20.25 -2.51
C MET A 281 -4.84 21.13 -2.34
N LEU A 282 -3.81 20.88 -3.14
CA LEU A 282 -2.57 21.67 -3.13
C LEU A 282 -2.82 23.12 -3.51
N VAL A 283 -3.63 23.37 -4.55
CA VAL A 283 -4.03 24.74 -4.95
C VAL A 283 -4.79 25.43 -3.82
N LYS A 284 -5.75 24.75 -3.18
CA LYS A 284 -6.48 25.28 -2.02
C LYS A 284 -5.53 25.61 -0.85
N GLN A 285 -4.57 24.75 -0.56
CA GLN A 285 -3.58 24.98 0.50
C GLN A 285 -2.70 26.20 0.21
N ILE A 286 -2.28 26.39 -1.05
CA ILE A 286 -1.50 27.58 -1.46
C ILE A 286 -2.35 28.84 -1.29
N GLN A 287 -3.61 28.81 -1.70
CA GLN A 287 -4.56 29.93 -1.51
C GLN A 287 -4.80 30.25 -0.03
N ALA A 288 -4.84 29.22 0.83
CA ALA A 288 -5.02 29.33 2.28
C ALA A 288 -3.72 29.61 3.05
N ARG A 289 -2.67 30.14 2.39
CA ARG A 289 -1.36 30.47 2.99
C ARG A 289 -0.70 29.30 3.74
N GLY A 290 -0.85 28.09 3.22
CA GLY A 290 -0.19 26.89 3.73
C GLY A 290 -1.01 26.06 4.70
N GLN A 291 -2.22 26.48 5.07
CA GLN A 291 -3.13 25.65 5.88
C GLN A 291 -3.74 24.52 5.04
N VAL A 292 -3.61 23.28 5.53
CA VAL A 292 -4.26 22.12 4.88
C VAL A 292 -5.77 22.25 5.05
N SER A 293 -6.49 22.47 3.94
CA SER A 293 -7.96 22.49 3.92
C SER A 293 -8.54 21.09 4.15
N GLU A 294 -9.84 21.01 4.41
CA GLU A 294 -10.53 19.73 4.50
C GLU A 294 -10.38 18.90 3.21
N ASP A 295 -10.32 17.57 3.39
CA ASP A 295 -10.17 16.63 2.28
C ASP A 295 -11.42 16.76 1.41
N VAL A 296 -11.26 17.01 0.11
CA VAL A 296 -12.39 17.24 -0.81
C VAL A 296 -13.29 15.99 -0.90
N ARG A 297 -12.84 14.86 -0.36
CA ARG A 297 -13.57 13.60 -0.29
C ARG A 297 -14.36 13.42 1.01
N SER A 298 -14.07 14.20 2.06
CA SER A 298 -14.78 14.16 3.33
C SER A 298 -15.99 15.09 3.40
N ASP A 299 -16.17 16.00 2.44
CA ASP A 299 -17.29 16.96 2.42
C ASP A 299 -18.69 16.30 2.34
N SER A 300 -18.79 15.02 1.97
CA SER A 300 -20.06 14.28 1.95
C SER A 300 -20.38 13.55 3.27
N GLU A 301 -19.54 13.69 4.31
CA GLU A 301 -19.75 13.00 5.60
C GLU A 301 -20.82 13.70 6.47
N ASP A 302 -21.11 14.98 6.24
CA ASP A 302 -22.03 15.77 7.07
C ASP A 302 -23.48 15.79 6.53
N GLU A 303 -23.74 15.26 5.33
CA GLU A 303 -25.09 15.22 4.75
C GLU A 303 -25.93 14.03 5.25
N ASP A 304 -25.30 12.91 5.66
CA ASP A 304 -26.01 11.69 6.12
C ASP A 304 -26.40 11.73 7.62
N ASP A 305 -25.88 12.68 8.42
CA ASP A 305 -26.21 12.82 9.86
C ASP A 305 -27.42 13.75 10.10
N HIS A 306 -28.09 14.23 9.03
CA HIS A 306 -29.26 15.12 9.10
C HIS A 306 -30.59 14.47 8.68
N GLU A 307 -30.60 13.18 8.35
CA GLU A 307 -31.81 12.41 8.07
C GLU A 307 -31.95 11.24 9.06
N ASP A 308 -32.24 11.55 10.33
CA ASP A 308 -32.96 10.66 11.26
C ASP A 308 -33.68 11.45 12.37
#